data_AF-A0A3L7WWR2-F1
#
_entry.id   AF-A0A3L7WWR2-F1
#
_cell.length_a   1.000
_cell.length_b   1.000
_cell.length_c   1.000
_cell.angle_alpha   90.00
_cell.angle_beta   90.00
_cell.angle_gamma   90.00
#
_symmetry.space_group_name_H-M   'P 1'
#
loop_
_entity.id
_entity.type
_entity.pdbx_description
1 polymer ?
#
loop_
_entity_poly.entity_id
_entity_poly.type
_entity_poly.pdbx_seq_one_letter_code
_entity_poly.pdbx_strand_id
1 'polypeptide(L)' 'MSPTLVTLITIFVVYCLAVTWQMRRAFRSIEPQARLREAKRLMLLVSLGVPIAVAFILVAW' A
#
# COMPACT_ATOMS: atom_id res chain seq x y z
N MET A 1 -4.09 25.27 2.60
CA MET A 1 -3.47 23.92 2.69
C MET A 1 -2.16 23.98 1.92
N SER A 2 -1.03 23.58 2.49
CA SER A 2 0.25 23.63 1.77
C SER A 2 0.24 22.63 0.60
N PRO A 3 0.88 22.95 -0.54
CA PRO A 3 0.93 22.05 -1.70
C PRO A 3 1.57 20.68 -1.33
N THR A 4 2.53 20.68 -0.40
CA THR A 4 3.17 19.46 0.13
C THR A 4 2.18 18.53 0.84
N LEU A 5 1.28 19.08 1.66
CA LEU A 5 0.24 18.30 2.34
C LEU A 5 -0.70 17.64 1.34
N VAL A 6 -1.11 18.37 0.29
CA VAL A 6 -1.98 17.83 -0.75
C VAL A 6 -1.31 16.65 -1.45
N THR A 7 -0.03 16.79 -1.83
CA THR A 7 0.74 15.71 -2.47
C THR A 7 0.86 14.47 -1.57
N LEU A 8 1.17 14.65 -0.27
CA LEU A 8 1.27 13.54 0.68
C LEU A 8 -0.06 12.82 0.86
N ILE A 9 -1.17 13.56 0.96
CA ILE A 9 -2.51 12.98 1.03
C ILE A 9 -2.82 12.20 -0.25
N THR A 10 -2.51 12.74 -1.42
CA THR A 10 -2.74 12.03 -2.70
C THR A 10 -1.94 10.73 -2.76
N ILE A 11 -0.65 10.75 -2.40
CA ILE A 11 0.19 9.53 -2.38
C ILE A 11 -0.38 8.50 -1.41
N PHE A 12 -0.80 8.94 -0.21
CA PHE A 12 -1.40 8.05 0.78
C PHE A 12 -2.70 7.42 0.29
N VAL A 13 -3.58 8.19 -0.34
CA VAL A 13 -4.84 7.67 -0.92
C VAL A 13 -4.55 6.64 -2.01
N VAL A 14 -3.61 6.91 -2.92
CA VAL A 14 -3.21 5.97 -3.98
C VAL A 14 -2.65 4.68 -3.38
N TYR A 15 -1.83 4.79 -2.34
CA TYR A 15 -1.29 3.64 -1.62
C TYR A 15 -2.40 2.78 -0.99
N CYS A 16 -3.36 3.41 -0.30
CA CYS A 16 -4.51 2.72 0.28
C CYS A 16 -5.36 2.00 -0.77
N LEU A 17 -5.57 2.62 -1.94
CA LEU A 17 -6.27 1.97 -3.05
C LEU A 17 -5.50 0.76 -3.59
N ALA A 18 -4.18 0.86 -3.73
CA ALA A 18 -3.33 -0.24 -4.18
C ALA A 18 -3.37 -1.43 -3.21
N VAL A 19 -3.28 -1.17 -1.89
CA VAL A 19 -3.40 -2.19 -0.85
C VAL A 19 -4.78 -2.84 -0.89
N THR A 20 -5.85 -2.04 -0.96
CA THR A 20 -7.24 -2.54 -1.00
C THR A 20 -7.49 -3.41 -2.24
N TRP A 21 -6.94 -3.02 -3.40
CA TRP A 21 -7.04 -3.78 -4.63
C TRP A 21 -6.31 -5.12 -4.53
N GLN A 22 -5.07 -5.13 -4.02
CA GLN A 22 -4.35 -6.38 -3.76
C GLN A 22 -5.07 -7.27 -2.76
N MET A 23 -5.66 -6.69 -1.71
CA MET A 23 -6.42 -7.43 -0.71
C MET A 23 -7.63 -8.11 -1.35
N ARG A 24 -8.43 -7.38 -2.15
CA ARG A 24 -9.54 -7.96 -2.93
C ARG A 24 -9.08 -9.09 -3.85
N ARG A 25 -7.92 -8.95 -4.50
CA ARG A 25 -7.34 -9.98 -5.36
C ARG A 25 -6.96 -11.23 -4.57
N ALA A 26 -6.34 -11.07 -3.40
CA ALA A 26 -5.98 -12.18 -2.51
C ALA A 26 -7.22 -12.93 -1.98
N PHE A 27 -8.29 -12.21 -1.62
CA PHE A 27 -9.54 -12.80 -1.14
C PHE A 27 -10.34 -13.54 -2.22
N ARG A 28 -10.22 -13.16 -3.49
CA ARG A 28 -10.88 -13.87 -4.61
C ARG A 28 -10.21 -15.19 -4.97
N SER A 29 -9.01 -15.48 -4.45
CA SER A 29 -8.30 -16.72 -4.73
C SER A 29 -8.83 -17.86 -3.86
N ILE A 30 -9.46 -18.86 -4.50
CA ILE A 30 -10.03 -20.05 -3.85
C ILE A 30 -8.94 -21.09 -3.56
N GLU A 31 -7.89 -21.14 -4.39
CA GLU A 31 -6.76 -22.05 -4.20
C GLU A 31 -5.85 -21.60 -3.04
N PRO A 32 -5.60 -22.45 -2.03
CA PRO A 32 -4.85 -22.06 -0.84
C PRO A 32 -3.40 -21.65 -1.14
N GLN A 33 -2.75 -22.26 -2.14
CA GLN A 33 -1.39 -21.90 -2.53
C GLN A 33 -1.31 -20.53 -3.22
N ALA A 34 -2.29 -20.22 -4.08
CA ALA A 34 -2.37 -18.92 -4.76
C ALA A 34 -2.71 -17.80 -3.75
N ARG A 35 -3.61 -18.07 -2.80
CA ARG A 35 -3.94 -17.15 -1.70
C ARG A 35 -2.73 -16.84 -0.81
N LEU A 36 -1.89 -17.83 -0.48
CA LEU A 36 -0.65 -17.63 0.28
C LEU A 36 0.36 -16.76 -0.48
N ARG A 37 0.48 -16.94 -1.80
CA ARG A 37 1.37 -16.15 -2.65
C ARG A 37 0.92 -14.69 -2.73
N GLU A 38 -0.36 -14.45 -2.91
CA GLU A 38 -0.93 -13.09 -2.92
C GLU A 38 -0.87 -12.45 -1.53
N ALA A 39 -1.10 -13.21 -0.45
CA ALA A 39 -0.94 -12.71 0.91
C ALA A 39 0.51 -12.28 1.21
N LYS A 40 1.52 -13.03 0.73
CA LYS A 40 2.94 -12.61 0.85
C LYS A 40 3.23 -11.34 0.07
N ARG A 41 2.66 -11.18 -1.13
CA ARG A 41 2.78 -9.93 -1.91
C ARG A 41 2.14 -8.75 -1.21
N LEU A 42 0.96 -8.94 -0.62
CA LEU A 42 0.28 -7.93 0.17
C LEU A 42 1.14 -7.54 1.38
N MET A 43 1.67 -8.54 2.08
CA MET A 43 2.52 -8.35 3.25
C MET A 43 3.78 -7.56 2.88
N LEU A 44 4.48 -7.92 1.81
CA LEU A 44 5.64 -7.17 1.30
C LEU A 44 5.28 -5.74 0.92
N LEU A 45 4.16 -5.54 0.22
CA LEU A 45 3.71 -4.22 -0.21
C LEU A 45 3.40 -3.33 0.99
N VAL A 46 2.81 -3.87 2.05
CA VAL A 46 2.56 -3.13 3.30
C VAL A 46 3.85 -2.87 4.08
N SER A 47 4.69 -3.90 4.20
CA SER A 47 5.95 -3.86 4.96
C SER A 47 6.93 -2.84 4.38
N LEU A 48 6.99 -2.70 3.05
CA LEU A 48 7.85 -1.74 2.37
C LEU A 48 7.14 -0.41 2.13
N GLY A 49 5.85 -0.44 1.79
CA GLY A 49 5.09 0.76 1.44
C GLY A 49 4.95 1.74 2.60
N VAL A 50 4.71 1.25 3.82
CA VAL A 50 4.62 2.12 5.01
C VAL A 50 5.94 2.85 5.31
N PRO A 51 7.10 2.19 5.48
CA PRO A 51 8.35 2.90 5.74
C PRO A 51 8.78 3.82 4.60
N ILE A 52 8.50 3.47 3.33
CA ILE A 52 8.74 4.37 2.20
C ILE A 52 7.86 5.63 2.30
N ALA A 53 6.56 5.47 2.58
CA ALA A 53 5.66 6.60 2.76
C ALA A 53 6.08 7.48 3.94
N VAL A 54 6.49 6.88 5.06
CA VAL A 54 7.01 7.61 6.23
C VAL A 54 8.30 8.35 5.89
N ALA A 55 9.25 7.74 5.18
CA ALA A 55 10.48 8.41 4.74
C ALA A 55 10.18 9.61 3.82
N PHE A 56 9.22 9.47 2.90
CA PHE A 56 8.77 10.58 2.05
C PHE A 56 8.14 11.71 2.86
N ILE A 57 7.32 11.39 3.86
CA ILE A 57 6.74 12.40 4.76
C ILE A 57 7.84 13.13 5.53
N LEU A 58 8.81 12.40 6.10
CA LEU A 58 9.91 12.96 6.88
C LEU A 58 10.86 13.85 6.05
N VAL A 59 11.09 13.52 4.78
CA VAL A 59 11.94 14.32 3.87
C VAL A 59 11.19 15.53 3.31
N ALA A 60 9.86 15.44 3.17
CA ALA A 60 9.03 16.52 2.66
C ALA A 60 8.61 17.55 3.72
N TRP A 61 8.93 17.29 4.99
CA TRP A 61 8.69 18.17 6.14
C TRP A 61 9.92 19.02 6.43
#